data_AF-A0A7L0UIG7-F1
#
_entry.id   AF-A0A7L0UIG7-F1
#
_cell.length_a   1.000
_cell.length_b   1.000
_cell.length_c   1.000
_cell.angle_alpha   90.00
_cell.angle_beta   90.00
_cell.angle_gamma   90.00
#
_symmetry.space_group_name_H-M   'P 1'
#
loop_
_entity.id
_entity.type
_entity.pdbx_description
1 polymer ?
#
loop_
_entity_poly.entity_id
_entity_poly.type
_entity_poly.pdbx_seq_one_letter_code
_entity_poly.pdbx_strand_id
1 'polypeptide(L)'
;IMNPFGLIQIGLILLYTTTISSLQCNHLPLQQRKVIENSLQLLDKMGKKFPQQCLREKMFFRFPEQVLKPRQKETVKVAIEEILQHIFYIFSKNLTLAAWDRTALEQLQNGLYQQIEQLEACVIKKQTHYFRSKEFNRLKLKKYFQKIDCFLTDKQHNACSWEISRAEMRRCLQLIDKVIRKL
;
A
#
# COMPACT_ATOMS: atom_id res chain seq x y z
N ILE A 1 17.57 -42.41 -1.27
CA ILE A 1 18.15 -41.86 -2.53
C ILE A 1 16.98 -41.53 -3.44
N MET A 2 16.75 -40.25 -3.74
CA MET A 2 15.64 -39.84 -4.61
C MET A 2 15.90 -40.31 -6.05
N ASN A 3 14.89 -40.93 -6.67
CA ASN A 3 14.93 -41.40 -8.06
C ASN A 3 15.20 -40.20 -9.02
N PRO A 4 16.08 -40.32 -10.03
CA PRO A 4 16.34 -39.26 -11.03
C PRO A 4 15.07 -38.65 -11.63
N PHE A 5 13.99 -39.42 -11.81
CA PHE A 5 12.70 -38.89 -12.24
C PHE A 5 12.10 -37.86 -11.27
N GLY A 6 12.25 -38.08 -9.96
CA GLY A 6 11.79 -37.14 -8.92
C GLY A 6 12.63 -35.86 -8.89
N LEU A 7 13.94 -35.95 -9.14
CA LEU A 7 14.81 -34.79 -9.25
C LEU A 7 14.46 -33.92 -10.47
N ILE A 8 14.17 -34.55 -11.61
CA ILE A 8 13.73 -33.85 -12.83
C ILE A 8 12.39 -33.15 -12.59
N GLN A 9 11.43 -33.83 -11.95
CA GLN A 9 10.11 -33.26 -11.68
C GLN A 9 10.19 -32.06 -10.72
N ILE A 10 11.02 -32.14 -9.68
CA ILE A 10 11.29 -31.01 -8.77
C ILE A 10 11.97 -29.87 -9.52
N GLY A 11 12.95 -30.16 -10.39
CA GLY A 11 13.62 -29.18 -11.23
C GLY A 11 12.65 -28.43 -12.15
N LEU A 12 11.73 -29.15 -12.80
CA LEU A 12 10.69 -28.57 -13.65
C LEU A 12 9.72 -27.69 -12.86
N ILE A 13 9.28 -28.13 -11.67
CA ILE A 13 8.41 -27.33 -10.80
C ILE A 13 9.11 -26.03 -10.36
N LEU A 14 10.40 -26.09 -10.01
CA LEU A 14 11.19 -24.91 -9.64
C LEU A 14 11.39 -23.95 -10.83
N LEU A 15 11.66 -24.47 -12.03
CA LEU A 15 11.75 -23.67 -13.26
C LEU A 15 10.41 -23.01 -13.62
N TYR A 16 9.31 -23.73 -13.49
CA TYR A 16 7.98 -23.23 -13.82
C TYR A 16 7.52 -22.15 -12.82
N THR A 17 7.75 -22.36 -11.52
CA THR A 17 7.43 -21.37 -10.49
C THR A 17 8.29 -20.11 -10.63
N THR A 18 9.59 -20.24 -10.92
CA THR A 18 10.48 -19.09 -11.08
C THR A 18 10.16 -18.22 -12.30
N THR A 19 9.74 -18.84 -13.41
CA THR A 19 9.32 -18.16 -14.66
C THR A 19 7.97 -17.46 -14.52
N ILE A 20 6.99 -18.09 -13.87
CA ILE A 20 5.71 -17.43 -13.55
C ILE A 20 5.95 -16.21 -12.66
N SER A 21 6.72 -16.36 -11.58
CA SER A 21 7.01 -15.23 -10.70
C SER A 21 7.76 -14.10 -11.41
N SER A 22 8.70 -14.39 -12.31
CA SER A 22 9.43 -13.34 -13.02
C SER A 22 8.54 -12.56 -14.01
N LEU A 23 7.66 -13.26 -14.74
CA LEU A 23 6.72 -12.63 -15.67
C LEU A 23 5.74 -11.71 -14.93
N GLN A 24 5.22 -12.17 -13.78
CA GLN A 24 4.31 -11.39 -12.95
C GLN A 24 4.97 -10.13 -12.38
N CYS A 25 6.27 -10.19 -12.05
CA CYS A 25 7.04 -9.02 -11.62
C CYS A 25 7.38 -8.02 -12.73
N ASN A 26 7.39 -8.44 -14.00
CA ASN A 26 7.60 -7.55 -15.14
C ASN A 26 6.37 -6.69 -15.44
N HIS A 27 5.16 -7.22 -15.24
CA HIS A 27 3.90 -6.49 -15.42
C HIS A 27 3.47 -5.66 -14.20
N LEU A 28 4.18 -5.81 -13.09
CA LEU A 28 3.88 -5.17 -11.81
C LEU A 28 3.63 -3.64 -11.91
N PRO A 29 4.38 -2.82 -12.67
CA PRO A 29 4.11 -1.38 -12.74
C PRO A 29 2.73 -1.04 -13.34
N LEU A 30 2.30 -1.74 -14.39
CA LEU A 30 1.00 -1.53 -15.04
C LEU A 30 -0.14 -1.99 -14.12
N GLN A 31 0.04 -3.13 -13.46
CA GLN A 31 -0.93 -3.65 -12.50
C GLN A 31 -1.07 -2.72 -11.29
N GLN A 32 0.06 -2.23 -10.77
CA GLN A 32 0.08 -1.29 -9.64
C GLN A 32 -0.68 -0.02 -9.99
N ARG A 33 -0.52 0.53 -11.20
CA ARG A 33 -1.29 1.70 -11.64
C ARG A 33 -2.81 1.44 -11.62
N LYS A 34 -3.26 0.31 -12.19
CA LYS A 34 -4.68 -0.05 -12.22
C LYS A 34 -5.25 -0.21 -10.80
N VAL A 35 -4.50 -0.86 -9.91
CA VAL A 35 -4.93 -1.01 -8.51
C VAL A 35 -5.02 0.34 -7.81
N ILE A 36 -4.04 1.23 -7.98
CA ILE A 36 -4.06 2.57 -7.37
C ILE A 36 -5.24 3.39 -7.90
N GLU A 37 -5.49 3.38 -9.22
CA GLU A 37 -6.64 4.05 -9.84
C GLU A 37 -7.97 3.51 -9.27
N ASN A 38 -8.12 2.18 -9.18
CA ASN A 38 -9.30 1.55 -8.58
C ASN A 38 -9.46 1.92 -7.09
N SER A 39 -8.37 1.90 -6.32
CA SER A 39 -8.39 2.27 -4.90
C SER A 39 -8.83 3.71 -4.69
N LEU A 40 -8.40 4.63 -5.56
CA LEU A 40 -8.87 6.03 -5.52
C LEU A 40 -10.37 6.13 -5.79
N GLN A 41 -10.89 5.40 -6.78
CA GLN A 41 -12.33 5.36 -7.07
C GLN A 41 -13.13 4.77 -5.90
N LEU A 42 -12.63 3.71 -5.27
CA LEU A 42 -13.27 3.07 -4.11
C LEU A 42 -13.27 4.00 -2.90
N LEU A 43 -12.19 4.75 -2.66
CA LEU A 43 -12.15 5.79 -1.62
C LEU A 43 -13.20 6.88 -1.85
N ASP A 44 -13.40 7.29 -3.10
CA ASP A 44 -14.41 8.29 -3.47
C ASP A 44 -15.84 7.71 -3.32
N LYS A 45 -16.04 6.45 -3.70
CA LYS A 45 -17.33 5.75 -3.56
C LYS A 45 -17.70 5.53 -2.09
N MET A 46 -16.75 5.11 -1.24
CA MET A 46 -17.05 4.65 0.11
C MET A 46 -17.53 5.76 1.05
N GLY A 47 -16.91 6.93 1.01
CA GLY A 47 -17.29 8.08 1.85
C GLY A 47 -18.05 9.18 1.12
N LYS A 48 -18.21 9.06 -0.21
CA LYS A 48 -18.81 10.09 -1.06
C LYS A 48 -18.13 11.46 -0.83
N LYS A 49 -18.93 12.54 -0.73
CA LYS A 49 -18.43 13.89 -0.48
C LYS A 49 -17.97 14.04 0.97
N PHE A 50 -16.81 14.68 1.15
CA PHE A 50 -16.28 14.99 2.48
C PHE A 50 -17.26 15.88 3.28
N PRO A 51 -17.64 15.51 4.52
CA PRO A 51 -18.61 16.26 5.30
C PRO A 51 -18.05 17.62 5.74
N GLN A 52 -18.79 18.70 5.45
CA GLN A 52 -18.36 20.08 5.76
C GLN A 52 -18.13 20.32 7.26
N GLN A 53 -18.91 19.66 8.12
CA GLN A 53 -18.75 19.73 9.58
C GLN A 53 -17.37 19.26 10.06
N CYS A 54 -16.72 18.36 9.32
CA CYS A 54 -15.39 17.85 9.66
C CYS A 54 -14.26 18.80 9.29
N LEU A 55 -14.52 19.86 8.50
CA LEU A 55 -13.49 20.85 8.12
C LEU A 55 -12.98 21.68 9.31
N ARG A 56 -13.72 21.74 10.41
CA ARG A 56 -13.31 22.44 11.64
C ARG A 56 -12.16 21.71 12.34
N GLU A 57 -12.01 20.41 12.10
CA GLU A 57 -10.91 19.63 12.65
C GLU A 57 -9.64 19.89 11.84
N LYS A 58 -8.75 20.70 12.42
CA LYS A 58 -7.43 20.94 11.84
C LYS A 58 -6.53 19.74 12.11
N MET A 59 -5.98 19.13 11.06
CA MET A 59 -4.92 18.15 11.20
C MET A 59 -3.86 18.28 10.11
N PHE A 60 -2.59 18.11 10.49
CA PHE A 60 -1.44 18.20 9.58
C PHE A 60 -0.49 17.02 9.81
N PHE A 61 -0.73 15.93 9.10
CA PHE A 61 0.11 14.73 9.21
C PHE A 61 1.51 14.90 8.59
N ARG A 62 1.63 15.79 7.58
CA ARG A 62 2.86 16.12 6.84
C ARG A 62 3.53 14.88 6.24
N PHE A 63 3.01 14.41 5.11
CA PHE A 63 3.57 13.27 4.38
C PHE A 63 5.07 13.47 4.05
N PRO A 64 5.94 12.48 4.30
CA PRO A 64 7.39 12.60 4.06
C PRO A 64 7.74 12.40 2.58
N GLU A 65 7.40 13.36 1.71
CA GLU A 65 7.55 13.25 0.24
C GLU A 65 8.91 12.75 -0.26
N GLN A 66 10.00 13.01 0.47
CA GLN A 66 11.34 12.54 0.12
C GLN A 66 11.44 11.02 -0.04
N VAL A 67 10.59 10.22 0.61
CA VAL A 67 10.58 8.76 0.47
C VAL A 67 10.14 8.31 -0.93
N LEU A 68 9.39 9.18 -1.62
CA LEU A 68 8.94 9.03 -3.01
C LEU A 68 9.83 9.80 -4.01
N LYS A 69 10.89 10.47 -3.54
CA LYS A 69 11.94 11.10 -4.36
C LYS A 69 13.33 10.41 -4.25
N PRO A 70 13.50 9.08 -4.22
CA PRO A 70 14.82 8.47 -4.22
C PRO A 70 15.51 8.60 -5.58
N ARG A 71 16.84 8.58 -5.55
CA ARG A 71 17.70 8.53 -6.75
C ARG A 71 17.60 7.20 -7.53
N GLN A 72 16.92 6.20 -6.98
CA GLN A 72 16.86 4.82 -7.49
C GLN A 72 15.43 4.29 -7.50
N LYS A 73 15.03 3.59 -8.57
CA LYS A 73 13.66 3.07 -8.77
C LYS A 73 13.28 2.00 -7.73
N GLU A 74 14.23 1.15 -7.33
CA GLU A 74 14.03 0.07 -6.36
C GLU A 74 13.62 0.60 -4.98
N THR A 75 14.24 1.68 -4.50
CA THR A 75 13.90 2.29 -3.21
C THR A 75 12.47 2.87 -3.21
N VAL A 76 11.99 3.37 -4.35
CA VAL A 76 10.61 3.84 -4.52
C VAL A 76 9.63 2.70 -4.35
N LYS A 77 9.88 1.56 -5.01
CA LYS A 77 8.99 0.40 -4.96
C LYS A 77 8.78 -0.09 -3.53
N VAL A 78 9.86 -0.18 -2.75
CA VAL A 78 9.82 -0.54 -1.33
C VAL A 78 9.04 0.50 -0.51
N ALA A 79 9.21 1.80 -0.78
CA ALA A 79 8.44 2.83 -0.10
C ALA A 79 6.94 2.72 -0.43
N ILE A 80 6.57 2.41 -1.67
CA ILE A 80 5.17 2.21 -2.06
C ILE A 80 4.58 0.98 -1.35
N GLU A 81 5.28 -0.15 -1.34
CA GLU A 81 4.87 -1.35 -0.59
C GLU A 81 4.58 -1.02 0.87
N GLU A 82 5.51 -0.34 1.53
CA GLU A 82 5.37 0.07 2.93
C GLU A 82 4.17 1.01 3.14
N ILE A 83 3.93 1.97 2.24
CA ILE A 83 2.76 2.86 2.30
C ILE A 83 1.47 2.05 2.17
N LEU A 84 1.39 1.11 1.23
CA LEU A 84 0.20 0.28 1.02
C LEU A 84 -0.10 -0.60 2.23
N GLN A 85 0.93 -1.19 2.86
CA GLN A 85 0.79 -1.96 4.10
C GLN A 85 0.19 -1.11 5.22
N HIS A 86 0.66 0.12 5.41
CA HIS A 86 0.11 1.02 6.44
C HIS A 86 -1.32 1.48 6.12
N ILE A 87 -1.63 1.76 4.85
CA ILE A 87 -3.00 2.08 4.42
C ILE A 87 -3.93 0.91 4.72
N PHE A 88 -3.54 -0.31 4.34
CA PHE A 88 -4.30 -1.53 4.62
C PHE A 88 -4.52 -1.70 6.12
N TYR A 89 -3.48 -1.54 6.94
CA TYR A 89 -3.59 -1.61 8.40
C TYR A 89 -4.62 -0.63 8.98
N ILE A 90 -4.65 0.62 8.50
CA ILE A 90 -5.64 1.61 8.93
C ILE A 90 -7.07 1.15 8.58
N PHE A 91 -7.28 0.65 7.35
CA PHE A 91 -8.59 0.16 6.92
C PHE A 91 -8.98 -1.17 7.56
N SER A 92 -8.07 -1.91 8.19
CA SER A 92 -8.37 -3.16 8.90
C SER A 92 -8.75 -2.95 10.37
N LYS A 93 -8.79 -1.71 10.85
CA LYS A 93 -9.22 -1.38 12.23
C LYS A 93 -10.73 -1.52 12.40
N ASN A 94 -11.21 -1.31 13.63
CA ASN A 94 -12.63 -1.24 13.89
C ASN A 94 -13.25 0.01 13.26
N LEU A 95 -13.96 -0.18 12.16
CA LEU A 95 -14.58 0.86 11.35
C LEU A 95 -16.09 1.02 11.62
N THR A 96 -16.60 0.61 12.79
CA THR A 96 -18.04 0.68 13.12
C THR A 96 -18.58 2.10 13.05
N LEU A 97 -17.81 3.09 13.52
CA LEU A 97 -18.18 4.50 13.53
C LEU A 97 -17.89 5.22 12.21
N ALA A 98 -17.25 4.55 11.25
CA ALA A 98 -17.07 5.08 9.92
C ALA A 98 -18.38 4.91 9.13
N ALA A 99 -18.95 6.01 8.65
CA ALA A 99 -20.19 6.01 7.86
C ALA A 99 -19.93 5.67 6.39
N TRP A 100 -19.17 4.60 6.13
CA TRP A 100 -18.70 4.20 4.81
C TRP A 100 -19.51 3.06 4.21
N ASP A 101 -19.61 3.04 2.88
CA ASP A 101 -20.12 1.89 2.12
C ASP A 101 -19.23 0.66 2.35
N ARG A 102 -19.80 -0.36 2.99
CA ARG A 102 -19.07 -1.58 3.40
C ARG A 102 -18.56 -2.37 2.20
N THR A 103 -19.34 -2.45 1.12
CA THR A 103 -18.93 -3.18 -0.09
C THR A 103 -17.74 -2.50 -0.77
N ALA A 104 -17.73 -1.17 -0.86
CA ALA A 104 -16.58 -0.42 -1.40
C ALA A 104 -15.34 -0.57 -0.51
N LEU A 105 -15.51 -0.56 0.81
CA LEU A 105 -14.43 -0.82 1.77
C LEU A 105 -13.83 -2.22 1.61
N GLU A 106 -14.66 -3.26 1.53
CA GLU A 106 -14.20 -4.64 1.35
C GLU A 106 -13.44 -4.82 0.03
N GLN A 107 -13.95 -4.22 -1.06
CA GLN A 107 -13.27 -4.20 -2.35
C GLN A 107 -11.90 -3.50 -2.26
N LEU A 108 -11.82 -2.40 -1.51
CA LEU A 108 -10.57 -1.67 -1.29
C LEU A 108 -9.57 -2.53 -0.51
N GLN A 109 -10.00 -3.14 0.60
CA GLN A 109 -9.16 -4.00 1.44
C GLN A 109 -8.62 -5.19 0.63
N ASN A 110 -9.49 -5.88 -0.12
CA ASN A 110 -9.09 -7.01 -0.96
C ASN A 110 -8.11 -6.60 -2.06
N GLY A 111 -8.37 -5.48 -2.75
CA GLY A 111 -7.47 -4.96 -3.78
C GLY A 111 -6.09 -4.56 -3.24
N LEU A 112 -6.05 -3.93 -2.05
CA LEU A 112 -4.80 -3.59 -1.38
C LEU A 112 -4.03 -4.83 -0.94
N TYR A 113 -4.72 -5.80 -0.34
CA TYR A 113 -4.11 -7.06 0.11
C TYR A 113 -3.44 -7.80 -1.05
N GLN A 114 -4.16 -8.02 -2.16
CA GLN A 114 -3.62 -8.66 -3.36
C GLN A 114 -2.39 -7.93 -3.92
N GLN A 115 -2.39 -6.59 -3.88
CA GLN A 115 -1.27 -5.79 -4.37
C GLN A 115 -0.04 -5.89 -3.46
N ILE A 116 -0.24 -5.99 -2.14
CA ILE A 116 0.84 -6.17 -1.17
C ILE A 116 1.49 -7.55 -1.37
N GLU A 117 0.70 -8.63 -1.44
CA GLU A 117 1.23 -9.99 -1.64
C GLU A 117 2.08 -10.09 -2.92
N GLN A 118 1.63 -9.44 -4.01
CA GLN A 118 2.38 -9.40 -5.26
C GLN A 118 3.69 -8.61 -5.15
N LEU A 119 3.68 -7.48 -4.43
CA LEU A 119 4.88 -6.69 -4.21
C LEU A 119 5.90 -7.49 -3.39
N GLU A 120 5.46 -8.15 -2.33
CA GLU A 120 6.32 -8.98 -1.47
C GLU A 120 6.95 -10.12 -2.27
N ALA A 121 6.17 -10.86 -3.07
CA ALA A 121 6.66 -11.92 -3.95
C ALA A 121 7.74 -11.44 -4.94
N CYS A 122 7.64 -10.18 -5.39
CA CYS A 122 8.61 -9.58 -6.30
C CYS A 122 9.84 -8.98 -5.63
N VAL A 123 9.72 -8.52 -4.38
CA VAL A 123 10.81 -7.88 -3.63
C VAL A 123 11.80 -8.89 -3.07
N ILE A 124 11.36 -10.12 -2.76
CA ILE A 124 12.19 -11.23 -2.23
C ILE A 124 13.44 -11.51 -3.09
N LYS A 125 13.44 -11.12 -4.38
CA LYS A 125 14.56 -11.37 -5.32
C LYS A 125 15.64 -10.28 -5.36
N LYS A 126 15.51 -9.14 -4.67
CA LYS A 126 16.44 -7.98 -4.79
C LYS A 126 17.00 -7.43 -3.46
N GLN A 127 17.03 -8.25 -2.41
CA GLN A 127 17.21 -7.80 -1.02
C GLN A 127 18.59 -7.20 -0.64
N THR A 128 19.67 -7.44 -1.41
CA THR A 128 21.03 -7.27 -0.89
C THR A 128 21.65 -5.87 -1.01
N HIS A 129 21.19 -5.00 -1.93
CA HIS A 129 21.95 -3.79 -2.27
C HIS A 129 21.52 -2.47 -1.60
N TYR A 130 20.39 -2.40 -0.88
CA TYR A 130 19.78 -1.10 -0.50
C TYR A 130 19.31 -0.97 0.96
N PHE A 131 19.79 -1.84 1.85
CA PHE A 131 19.25 -2.04 3.21
C PHE A 131 19.12 -0.76 4.05
N ARG A 132 20.18 0.06 4.13
CA ARG A 132 20.19 1.28 4.96
C ARG A 132 19.19 2.36 4.51
N SER A 133 19.08 2.59 3.20
CA SER A 133 18.12 3.58 2.67
C SER A 133 16.67 3.14 2.86
N LYS A 134 16.42 1.83 2.72
CA LYS A 134 15.14 1.18 2.97
C LYS A 134 14.71 1.36 4.42
N GLU A 135 15.58 1.04 5.37
CA GLU A 135 15.28 1.15 6.81
C GLU A 135 14.95 2.60 7.23
N PHE A 136 15.70 3.58 6.73
CA PHE A 136 15.43 4.99 7.03
C PHE A 136 14.09 5.47 6.48
N ASN A 137 13.73 5.09 5.25
CA ASN A 137 12.43 5.43 4.66
C ASN A 137 11.28 4.76 5.42
N ARG A 138 11.46 3.49 5.84
CA ARG A 138 10.49 2.77 6.68
C ARG A 138 10.24 3.48 8.00
N LEU A 139 11.29 3.90 8.71
CA LEU A 139 11.13 4.63 9.97
C LEU A 139 10.37 5.95 9.79
N LYS A 140 10.60 6.68 8.68
CA LYS A 140 9.85 7.92 8.38
C LYS A 140 8.38 7.64 8.11
N LEU A 141 8.08 6.62 7.33
CA LEU A 141 6.71 6.21 7.01
C LEU A 141 5.98 5.72 8.27
N LYS A 142 6.63 4.88 9.07
CA LYS A 142 6.10 4.42 10.36
C LYS A 142 5.74 5.59 11.27
N LYS A 143 6.65 6.55 11.47
CA LYS A 143 6.37 7.76 12.28
C LYS A 143 5.22 8.58 11.71
N TYR A 144 5.10 8.67 10.38
CA TYR A 144 4.02 9.39 9.73
C TYR A 144 2.65 8.72 9.98
N PHE A 145 2.54 7.41 9.74
CA PHE A 145 1.30 6.68 9.96
C PHE A 145 0.93 6.51 11.43
N GLN A 146 1.91 6.45 12.33
CA GLN A 146 1.67 6.53 13.78
C GLN A 146 0.93 7.81 14.18
N LYS A 147 1.20 8.96 13.54
CA LYS A 147 0.45 10.19 13.83
C LYS A 147 -1.02 10.07 13.44
N ILE A 148 -1.32 9.32 12.38
CA ILE A 148 -2.69 9.07 11.93
C ILE A 148 -3.39 8.14 12.91
N ASP A 149 -2.68 7.12 13.40
CA ASP A 149 -3.19 6.22 14.43
C ASP A 149 -3.49 6.93 15.75
N CYS A 150 -2.55 7.76 16.23
CA CYS A 150 -2.76 8.60 17.40
C CYS A 150 -3.95 9.55 17.19
N PHE A 151 -4.05 10.19 16.03
CA PHE A 151 -5.20 11.06 15.71
C PHE A 151 -6.54 10.32 15.76
N LEU A 152 -6.62 9.13 15.18
CA LEU A 152 -7.83 8.30 15.25
C LEU A 152 -8.18 7.96 16.70
N THR A 153 -7.18 7.62 17.50
CA THR A 153 -7.34 7.28 18.92
C THR A 153 -7.79 8.48 19.75
N ASP A 154 -7.12 9.64 19.60
CA ASP A 154 -7.42 10.89 20.30
C ASP A 154 -8.86 11.38 20.00
N LYS A 155 -9.33 11.12 18.78
CA LYS A 155 -10.69 11.43 18.34
C LYS A 155 -11.70 10.32 18.60
N GLN A 156 -11.30 9.28 19.34
CA GLN A 156 -12.13 8.13 19.71
C GLN A 156 -12.80 7.48 18.48
N HIS A 157 -12.09 7.44 17.36
CA HIS A 157 -12.57 6.85 16.11
C HIS A 157 -13.92 7.43 15.63
N ASN A 158 -14.23 8.68 15.94
CA ASN A 158 -15.47 9.32 15.50
C ASN A 158 -15.55 9.42 13.95
N ALA A 159 -16.75 9.72 13.43
CA ALA A 159 -16.96 9.77 11.98
C ALA A 159 -16.05 10.78 11.24
N CYS A 160 -15.77 11.94 11.84
CA CYS A 160 -14.92 12.94 11.22
C CYS A 160 -13.44 12.54 11.18
N SER A 161 -12.94 11.88 12.21
CA SER A 161 -11.55 11.40 12.22
C SER A 161 -11.33 10.32 11.17
N TRP A 162 -12.33 9.48 10.92
CA TRP A 162 -12.32 8.55 9.79
C TRP A 162 -12.31 9.27 8.46
N GLU A 163 -13.21 10.24 8.23
CA GLU A 163 -13.24 11.01 6.98
C GLU A 163 -11.92 11.74 6.69
N ILE A 164 -11.30 12.33 7.71
CA ILE A 164 -9.99 12.99 7.61
C ILE A 164 -8.90 11.97 7.28
N SER A 165 -8.92 10.80 7.92
CA SER A 165 -7.96 9.73 7.65
C SER A 165 -8.13 9.20 6.22
N ARG A 166 -9.37 9.00 5.75
CA ARG A 166 -9.69 8.63 4.35
C ARG A 166 -9.14 9.64 3.35
N ALA A 167 -9.31 10.93 3.62
CA ALA A 167 -8.76 11.99 2.78
C ALA A 167 -7.22 11.94 2.74
N GLU A 168 -6.57 11.66 3.86
CA GLU A 168 -5.11 11.51 3.92
C GLU A 168 -4.62 10.23 3.21
N MET A 169 -5.32 9.09 3.34
CA MET A 169 -5.02 7.88 2.57
C MET A 169 -5.15 8.13 1.07
N ARG A 170 -6.20 8.85 0.66
CA ARG A 170 -6.41 9.27 -0.73
C ARG A 170 -5.23 10.11 -1.24
N ARG A 171 -4.77 11.09 -0.45
CA ARG A 171 -3.58 11.89 -0.77
C ARG A 171 -2.35 11.03 -0.96
N CYS A 172 -2.12 10.04 -0.09
CA CYS A 172 -0.99 9.11 -0.23
C CYS A 172 -1.04 8.34 -1.56
N LEU A 173 -2.21 7.80 -1.92
CA LEU A 173 -2.39 7.07 -3.17
C LEU A 173 -2.21 7.97 -4.41
N GLN A 174 -2.63 9.24 -4.35
CA GLN A 174 -2.37 10.21 -5.43
C GLN A 174 -0.88 10.49 -5.61
N LEU A 175 -0.12 10.59 -4.52
CA LEU A 175 1.33 10.75 -4.58
C LEU A 175 1.99 9.52 -5.21
N ILE A 176 1.53 8.31 -4.85
CA ILE A 176 1.98 7.06 -5.46
C ILE A 176 1.66 7.04 -6.95
N ASP A 177 0.43 7.34 -7.36
CA ASP A 177 0.00 7.38 -8.77
C ASP A 177 0.90 8.31 -9.60
N LYS A 178 1.18 9.52 -9.09
CA LYS A 178 2.08 10.48 -9.72
C LYS A 178 3.49 9.95 -9.92
N VAL A 179 3.98 9.13 -8.99
CA VAL A 179 5.32 8.53 -9.05
C VAL A 179 5.33 7.36 -10.02
N ILE A 180 4.34 6.48 -9.96
CA ILE A 180 4.22 5.33 -10.87
C ILE A 180 4.15 5.78 -12.32
N ARG A 181 3.41 6.85 -12.63
CA ARG A 181 3.34 7.42 -13.99
C ARG A 181 4.68 7.92 -14.54
N LYS A 182 5.68 8.12 -13.68
CA LYS A 182 7.02 8.62 -14.06
C LYS A 182 8.10 7.54 -14.07
N LEU A 183 7.80 6.35 -13.53
CA LEU A 183 8.75 5.23 -13.44
C LEU A 183 8.82 4.44 -14.75
#